data_AF-A0A956P412-F1
#
_entry.id   AF-A0A956P412-F1
#
_cell.length_a   1.000
_cell.length_b   1.000
_cell.length_c   1.000
_cell.angle_alpha   90.00
_cell.angle_beta   90.00
_cell.angle_gamma   90.00
#
_symmetry.space_group_name_H-M   'P 1'
#
loop_
_entity.id
_entity.type
_entity.pdbx_description
1 polymer ?
#
loop_
_entity_poly.entity_id
_entity_poly.type
_entity_poly.pdbx_seq_one_letter_code
_entity_poly.pdbx_strand_id
1 'polypeptide(L)'
;MKSNIILVLVLSTVANAVDLKHHEQWWQNNIDTQIKTLEKWLGDINAQSRVSMRKHIQEKGYKTILDIPAGLCTEYFGYKKNNIAIEYLGIDITPKLVDRGKELGVPIQQGSIEAIPLPDNRVDVAYARHIVEHLDYYEKAVDELIRVAHKEVIVIFFIKPSHKADNIRSSKRNGDVLYHNIYNKKTIEQFVCFHPKVRNIEWEDINIDEIVLHIYLKQEQAVDFDISMGKDVYTSGYAQCMRNYARYGVCSDVKNSRVLFDQFKILYEKNNFARLSPTREERIPKIIHQIWLGSPLPEEYKAWQKTWKVLHPDWEYILWTDANVGDLKLYNKMFFDNAENYGEKSNILRYELLYQFGGVYVDMDFECIRSLDYLHHTYDFYTGIAPLDCSVLCLNNAIIGSVPGHPILEYCIETVTRDKAQQNRLRKEGGACNAATGPIHFTRAFAAMAPFCNDRVIAFPASILYPIGLKQKFLSHNQIKQVIAKKPESFAIHYWAGRNKTRTH
;
A
#
# COMPACT_ATOMS: atom_id res chain seq x y z
N MET A 1 -32.02 -23.19 11.94
CA MET A 1 -31.57 -22.61 13.24
C MET A 1 -30.03 -22.71 13.44
N LYS A 2 -29.20 -22.57 12.40
CA LYS A 2 -27.72 -22.53 12.52
C LYS A 2 -27.07 -21.51 11.58
N SER A 3 -27.68 -20.33 11.42
CA SER A 3 -27.22 -19.30 10.48
C SER A 3 -26.97 -17.92 11.12
N ASN A 4 -27.21 -17.76 12.43
CA ASN A 4 -27.13 -16.45 13.13
C ASN A 4 -25.82 -16.23 13.91
N ILE A 5 -24.82 -17.10 13.79
CA ILE A 5 -23.69 -17.14 14.75
C ILE A 5 -22.42 -16.47 14.23
N ILE A 6 -22.27 -16.19 12.93
CA ILE A 6 -20.96 -15.83 12.38
C ILE A 6 -20.64 -14.32 12.51
N LEU A 7 -21.59 -13.38 12.35
CA LEU A 7 -21.32 -11.95 12.68
C LEU A 7 -21.32 -11.63 14.17
N VAL A 8 -22.13 -12.34 14.97
CA VAL A 8 -22.41 -12.00 16.38
C VAL A 8 -21.21 -12.24 17.30
N LEU A 9 -20.23 -13.06 16.89
CA LEU A 9 -19.08 -13.46 17.73
C LEU A 9 -18.00 -12.38 17.97
N VAL A 10 -18.20 -11.13 17.54
CA VAL A 10 -17.30 -9.99 17.85
C VAL A 10 -17.93 -9.02 18.86
N LEU A 11 -18.95 -9.44 19.62
CA LEU A 11 -19.59 -8.58 20.64
C LEU A 11 -18.88 -8.57 22.01
N SER A 12 -17.71 -9.20 22.17
CA SER A 12 -17.09 -9.40 23.50
C SER A 12 -15.69 -8.80 23.70
N THR A 13 -15.21 -7.93 22.81
CA THR A 13 -13.99 -7.14 23.09
C THR A 13 -14.39 -5.73 23.51
N VAL A 14 -13.98 -5.36 24.72
CA VAL A 14 -14.15 -4.06 25.39
C VAL A 14 -14.22 -2.92 24.37
N ALA A 15 -15.39 -2.31 24.22
CA ALA A 15 -15.55 -1.11 23.42
C ALA A 15 -14.72 0.00 24.08
N ASN A 16 -13.56 0.32 23.49
CA ASN A 16 -12.92 1.59 23.80
C ASN A 16 -13.91 2.69 23.41
N ALA A 17 -14.21 3.60 24.34
CA ALA A 17 -15.06 4.75 24.03
C ALA A 17 -14.48 5.48 22.82
N VAL A 18 -15.28 5.65 21.77
CA VAL A 18 -14.88 6.45 20.60
C VAL A 18 -15.00 7.91 21.01
N ASP A 19 -13.87 8.59 21.16
CA ASP A 19 -13.84 10.03 21.39
C ASP A 19 -14.34 10.76 20.13
N LEU A 20 -15.52 11.35 20.22
CA LEU A 20 -16.14 12.09 19.13
C LEU A 20 -15.38 13.40 18.89
N LYS A 21 -15.00 13.67 17.63
CA LYS A 21 -14.53 14.99 17.21
C LYS A 21 -15.61 16.04 17.49
N HIS A 22 -15.22 17.29 17.66
CA HIS A 22 -16.15 18.38 17.97
C HIS A 22 -17.36 18.43 17.03
N HIS A 23 -17.17 18.20 15.72
CA HIS A 23 -18.27 18.22 14.75
C HIS A 23 -19.15 16.95 14.79
N GLU A 24 -18.63 15.81 15.26
CA GLU A 24 -19.36 14.54 15.37
C GLU A 24 -20.30 14.53 16.60
N GLN A 25 -19.98 15.35 17.62
CA GLN A 25 -20.79 15.49 18.84
C GLN A 25 -22.18 16.11 18.59
N TRP A 26 -22.39 16.77 17.44
CA TRP A 26 -23.63 17.48 17.16
C TRP A 26 -24.87 16.58 17.28
N TRP A 27 -24.85 15.42 16.63
CA TRP A 27 -25.98 14.48 16.69
C TRP A 27 -26.16 13.90 18.08
N GLN A 28 -25.07 13.59 18.79
CA GLN A 28 -25.14 13.13 20.18
C GLN A 28 -25.87 14.15 21.08
N ASN A 29 -25.62 15.45 20.87
CA ASN A 29 -26.19 16.52 21.67
C ASN A 29 -27.61 16.91 21.24
N ASN A 30 -27.98 16.70 19.97
CA ASN A 30 -29.21 17.28 19.40
C ASN A 30 -30.25 16.25 18.93
N ILE A 31 -29.94 14.95 18.87
CA ILE A 31 -30.84 13.95 18.27
C ILE A 31 -32.25 13.94 18.88
N ASP A 32 -32.38 14.09 20.19
CA ASP A 32 -33.69 14.04 20.87
C ASP A 32 -34.62 15.18 20.42
N THR A 33 -34.05 16.33 20.07
CA THR A 33 -34.80 17.50 19.58
C THR A 33 -34.86 17.57 18.05
N GLN A 34 -33.94 16.92 17.34
CA GLN A 34 -33.79 16.97 15.89
C GLN A 34 -34.20 15.68 15.17
N ILE A 35 -34.75 14.68 15.85
CA ILE A 35 -35.09 13.39 15.25
C ILE A 35 -36.01 13.52 14.03
N LYS A 36 -37.01 14.39 14.08
CA LYS A 36 -37.93 14.64 12.94
C LYS A 36 -37.20 15.27 11.74
N THR A 37 -36.20 16.11 12.00
CA THR A 37 -35.35 16.69 10.95
C THR A 37 -34.51 15.60 10.31
N LEU A 38 -33.91 14.72 11.11
CA LEU A 38 -33.13 13.59 10.62
C LEU A 38 -33.98 12.61 9.81
N GLU A 39 -35.21 12.32 10.26
CA GLU A 39 -36.18 11.48 9.54
C GLU A 39 -36.52 12.07 8.17
N LYS A 40 -36.67 13.39 8.07
CA LYS A 40 -36.88 14.07 6.79
C LYS A 40 -35.68 13.93 5.84
N TRP A 41 -34.45 13.95 6.35
CA TRP A 41 -33.24 13.89 5.52
C TRP A 41 -32.82 12.47 5.12
N LEU A 42 -32.91 11.51 6.05
CA LEU A 42 -32.35 10.17 5.86
C LEU A 42 -33.41 9.06 5.89
N GLY A 43 -34.63 9.35 6.36
CA GLY A 43 -35.65 8.36 6.66
C GLY A 43 -36.47 7.86 5.47
N ASP A 44 -36.35 8.48 4.28
CA ASP A 44 -37.06 8.00 3.10
C ASP A 44 -36.47 6.68 2.61
N ILE A 45 -37.14 5.59 2.99
CA ILE A 45 -36.82 4.22 2.59
C ILE A 45 -36.94 3.98 1.08
N ASN A 46 -37.69 4.81 0.36
CA ASN A 46 -37.93 4.69 -1.08
C ASN A 46 -37.11 5.68 -1.91
N ALA A 47 -36.16 6.39 -1.29
CA ALA A 47 -35.23 7.23 -2.03
C ALA A 47 -34.60 6.43 -3.19
N GLN A 48 -34.50 7.07 -4.36
CA GLN A 48 -34.11 6.39 -5.59
C GLN A 48 -32.76 5.66 -5.46
N SER A 49 -31.77 6.30 -4.81
CA SER A 49 -30.47 5.70 -4.52
C SER A 49 -30.58 4.42 -3.69
N ARG A 50 -31.38 4.43 -2.62
CA ARG A 50 -31.61 3.27 -1.75
C ARG A 50 -32.26 2.10 -2.50
N VAL A 51 -33.31 2.39 -3.26
CA VAL A 51 -34.01 1.36 -4.05
C VAL A 51 -33.09 0.75 -5.12
N SER A 52 -32.34 1.60 -5.84
CA SER A 52 -31.38 1.15 -6.86
C SER A 52 -30.30 0.26 -6.24
N MET A 53 -29.70 0.68 -5.13
CA MET A 53 -28.60 -0.05 -4.49
C MET A 53 -29.05 -1.38 -3.87
N ARG A 54 -30.24 -1.43 -3.25
CA ARG A 54 -30.80 -2.71 -2.78
C ARG A 54 -31.02 -3.70 -3.93
N LYS A 55 -31.51 -3.21 -5.06
CA LYS A 55 -31.68 -4.02 -6.28
C LYS A 55 -30.33 -4.51 -6.82
N HIS A 56 -29.34 -3.63 -6.96
CA HIS A 56 -27.97 -3.99 -7.38
C HIS A 56 -27.38 -5.07 -6.47
N ILE A 57 -27.48 -4.90 -5.16
CA ILE A 57 -26.96 -5.86 -4.17
C ILE A 57 -27.65 -7.23 -4.29
N GLN A 58 -28.96 -7.24 -4.54
CA GLN A 58 -29.72 -8.46 -4.79
C GLN A 58 -29.29 -9.14 -6.10
N GLU A 59 -29.13 -8.39 -7.19
CA GLU A 59 -28.74 -8.88 -8.52
C GLU A 59 -27.32 -9.45 -8.54
N LYS A 60 -26.38 -8.84 -7.81
CA LYS A 60 -25.03 -9.36 -7.60
C LYS A 60 -24.98 -10.57 -6.66
N GLY A 61 -26.08 -10.86 -5.96
CA GLY A 61 -26.20 -12.01 -5.07
C GLY A 61 -25.35 -11.90 -3.80
N TYR A 62 -24.99 -10.69 -3.36
CA TYR A 62 -24.21 -10.46 -2.16
C TYR A 62 -24.95 -10.93 -0.90
N LYS A 63 -24.19 -11.42 0.09
CA LYS A 63 -24.73 -12.09 1.27
C LYS A 63 -24.60 -11.30 2.55
N THR A 64 -23.60 -10.44 2.65
CA THR A 64 -23.30 -9.63 3.84
C THR A 64 -23.12 -8.16 3.45
N ILE A 65 -23.69 -7.26 4.24
CA ILE A 65 -23.54 -5.81 4.07
C ILE A 65 -23.15 -5.13 5.38
N LEU A 66 -22.20 -4.21 5.27
CA LEU A 66 -21.96 -3.15 6.25
C LEU A 66 -22.62 -1.86 5.76
N ASP A 67 -23.53 -1.29 6.55
CA ASP A 67 -24.10 0.06 6.35
C ASP A 67 -23.44 1.04 7.34
N ILE A 68 -22.72 2.05 6.82
CA ILE A 68 -21.98 3.01 7.65
C ILE A 68 -21.97 4.43 7.03
N PRO A 69 -22.49 5.46 7.71
CA PRO A 69 -23.22 5.41 8.98
C PRO A 69 -24.62 4.81 8.78
N ALA A 70 -25.04 3.97 9.72
CA ALA A 70 -26.37 3.36 9.69
C ALA A 70 -27.50 4.36 10.00
N GLY A 71 -27.22 5.44 10.75
CA GLY A 71 -28.17 6.50 11.06
C GLY A 71 -29.48 5.97 11.65
N LEU A 72 -30.59 6.20 10.93
CA LEU A 72 -31.93 5.72 11.30
C LEU A 72 -32.18 4.24 10.99
N CYS A 73 -31.15 3.49 10.58
CA CYS A 73 -31.22 2.10 10.13
C CYS A 73 -32.17 1.90 8.93
N THR A 74 -32.30 2.92 8.08
CA THR A 74 -33.26 2.93 6.98
C THR A 74 -33.00 1.83 5.96
N GLU A 75 -31.73 1.49 5.67
CA GLU A 75 -31.42 0.37 4.76
C GLU A 75 -31.84 -0.98 5.35
N TYR A 76 -31.62 -1.22 6.65
CA TYR A 76 -32.06 -2.46 7.29
C TYR A 76 -33.55 -2.72 7.06
N PHE A 77 -34.39 -1.72 7.34
CA PHE A 77 -35.83 -1.82 7.10
C PHE A 77 -36.16 -1.92 5.61
N GLY A 78 -35.36 -1.28 4.75
CA GLY A 78 -35.43 -1.41 3.29
C GLY A 78 -35.28 -2.84 2.81
N TYR A 79 -34.23 -3.55 3.24
CA TYR A 79 -34.02 -4.95 2.89
C TYR A 79 -35.16 -5.85 3.38
N LYS A 80 -35.66 -5.61 4.61
CA LYS A 80 -36.83 -6.33 5.15
C LYS A 80 -38.08 -6.07 4.31
N LYS A 81 -38.36 -4.81 3.98
CA LYS A 81 -39.51 -4.42 3.15
C LYS A 81 -39.45 -5.06 1.76
N ASN A 82 -38.26 -5.16 1.18
CA ASN A 82 -38.07 -5.73 -0.15
C ASN A 82 -37.89 -7.27 -0.14
N ASN A 83 -38.00 -7.94 1.02
CA ASN A 83 -37.76 -9.38 1.18
C ASN A 83 -36.40 -9.84 0.62
N ILE A 84 -35.38 -9.00 0.75
CA ILE A 84 -34.03 -9.32 0.31
C ILE A 84 -33.30 -10.00 1.46
N ALA A 85 -32.91 -11.26 1.27
CA ALA A 85 -32.15 -12.02 2.24
C ALA A 85 -30.69 -11.57 2.25
N ILE A 86 -30.31 -10.80 3.28
CA ILE A 86 -28.95 -10.31 3.49
C ILE A 86 -28.61 -10.30 4.99
N GLU A 87 -27.39 -10.66 5.34
CA GLU A 87 -26.84 -10.49 6.67
C GLU A 87 -26.35 -9.05 6.82
N TYR A 88 -27.04 -8.28 7.66
CA TYR A 88 -26.84 -6.84 7.81
C TYR A 88 -26.08 -6.52 9.09
N LEU A 89 -25.15 -5.57 9.00
CA LEU A 89 -24.55 -4.87 10.13
C LEU A 89 -24.56 -3.37 9.90
N GLY A 90 -25.14 -2.63 10.84
CA GLY A 90 -25.00 -1.17 10.91
C GLY A 90 -23.81 -0.77 11.77
N ILE A 91 -23.11 0.28 11.37
CA ILE A 91 -22.18 0.99 12.26
C ILE A 91 -22.55 2.47 12.26
N ASP A 92 -22.58 3.08 13.44
CA ASP A 92 -22.73 4.52 13.57
C ASP A 92 -21.77 5.03 14.65
N ILE A 93 -21.23 6.23 14.46
CA ILE A 93 -20.33 6.83 15.44
C ILE A 93 -21.09 7.37 16.65
N THR A 94 -22.37 7.74 16.46
CA THR A 94 -23.22 8.42 17.45
C THR A 94 -23.87 7.42 18.42
N PRO A 95 -23.51 7.43 19.71
CA PRO A 95 -24.07 6.50 20.70
C PRO A 95 -25.60 6.43 20.72
N LYS A 96 -26.28 7.57 20.73
CA LYS A 96 -27.76 7.60 20.78
C LYS A 96 -28.44 6.98 19.56
N LEU A 97 -27.83 7.06 18.37
CA LEU A 97 -28.37 6.40 17.17
C LEU A 97 -28.16 4.89 17.23
N VAL A 98 -27.01 4.45 17.76
CA VAL A 98 -26.73 3.03 18.03
C VAL A 98 -27.73 2.46 19.03
N ASP A 99 -27.99 3.16 20.14
CA ASP A 99 -28.93 2.72 21.17
C ASP A 99 -30.36 2.58 20.62
N ARG A 100 -30.82 3.59 19.87
CA ARG A 100 -32.11 3.53 19.16
C ARG A 100 -32.18 2.35 18.18
N GLY A 101 -31.12 2.08 17.41
CA GLY A 101 -31.09 0.94 16.50
C GLY A 101 -31.17 -0.40 17.23
N LYS A 102 -30.49 -0.53 18.39
CA LYS A 102 -30.57 -1.71 19.26
C LYS A 102 -31.97 -1.91 19.83
N GLU A 103 -32.64 -0.85 20.26
CA GLU A 103 -34.04 -0.90 20.74
C GLU A 103 -35.00 -1.42 19.65
N LEU A 104 -34.70 -1.12 18.38
CA LEU A 104 -35.45 -1.60 17.22
C LEU A 104 -35.05 -3.02 16.77
N GLY A 105 -34.13 -3.68 17.47
CA GLY A 105 -33.64 -5.02 17.13
C GLY A 105 -32.75 -5.08 15.88
N VAL A 106 -32.17 -3.95 15.47
CA VAL A 106 -31.24 -3.88 14.34
C VAL A 106 -29.86 -4.37 14.80
N PRO A 107 -29.15 -5.23 14.03
CA PRO A 107 -27.75 -5.53 14.29
C PRO A 107 -26.91 -4.28 14.02
N ILE A 108 -26.58 -3.53 15.07
CA ILE A 108 -25.84 -2.27 14.99
C ILE A 108 -24.83 -2.16 16.13
N GLN A 109 -23.66 -1.56 15.86
CA GLN A 109 -22.64 -1.26 16.86
C GLN A 109 -22.04 0.13 16.67
N GLN A 110 -21.37 0.63 17.71
CA GLN A 110 -20.67 1.90 17.64
C GLN A 110 -19.32 1.72 16.91
N GLY A 111 -18.96 2.68 16.05
CA GLY A 111 -17.67 2.72 15.38
C GLY A 111 -17.51 3.91 14.44
N SER A 112 -16.26 4.24 14.10
CA SER A 112 -15.96 5.29 13.13
C SER A 112 -15.76 4.68 11.74
N ILE A 113 -16.20 5.39 10.70
CA ILE A 113 -15.90 5.02 9.31
C ILE A 113 -14.40 5.17 8.99
N GLU A 114 -13.68 6.00 9.74
CA GLU A 114 -12.23 6.19 9.61
C GLU A 114 -11.41 5.16 10.41
N ALA A 115 -12.08 4.24 11.13
CA ALA A 115 -11.48 3.14 11.87
C ALA A 115 -12.54 2.07 12.15
N ILE A 116 -12.92 1.34 11.11
CA ILE A 116 -14.04 0.39 11.15
C ILE A 116 -13.63 -0.81 12.02
N PRO A 117 -14.37 -1.10 13.11
CA PRO A 117 -14.04 -2.18 14.05
C PRO A 117 -14.40 -3.57 13.51
N LEU A 118 -13.98 -3.87 12.28
CA LEU A 118 -14.15 -5.16 11.61
C LEU A 118 -12.82 -5.63 11.02
N PRO A 119 -12.57 -6.95 10.97
CA PRO A 119 -11.45 -7.50 10.24
C PRO A 119 -11.53 -7.20 8.74
N ASP A 120 -10.40 -7.40 8.04
CA ASP A 120 -10.33 -7.26 6.59
C ASP A 120 -11.25 -8.27 5.89
N ASN A 121 -11.81 -7.89 4.74
CA ASN A 121 -12.66 -8.74 3.90
C ASN A 121 -13.86 -9.38 4.65
N ARG A 122 -14.38 -8.69 5.67
CA ARG A 122 -15.44 -9.21 6.54
C ARG A 122 -16.81 -9.27 5.88
N VAL A 123 -17.12 -8.32 5.00
CA VAL A 123 -18.43 -8.18 4.34
C VAL A 123 -18.29 -8.25 2.84
N ASP A 124 -19.30 -8.76 2.13
CA ASP A 124 -19.33 -8.73 0.67
C ASP A 124 -19.35 -7.27 0.19
N VAL A 125 -20.17 -6.43 0.82
CA VAL A 125 -20.33 -5.01 0.48
C VAL A 125 -20.13 -4.11 1.70
N ALA A 126 -19.29 -3.08 1.56
CA ALA A 126 -19.30 -1.93 2.45
C ALA A 126 -20.03 -0.75 1.77
N TYR A 127 -21.08 -0.26 2.42
CA TYR A 127 -21.99 0.73 1.88
C TYR A 127 -21.93 2.01 2.73
N ALA A 128 -21.64 3.13 2.07
CA ALA A 128 -21.56 4.43 2.70
C ALA A 128 -22.41 5.44 1.93
N ARG A 129 -23.42 6.01 2.59
CA ARG A 129 -24.31 7.01 1.99
C ARG A 129 -24.23 8.33 2.74
N HIS A 130 -23.91 9.40 2.01
CA HIS A 130 -23.98 10.78 2.48
C HIS A 130 -23.15 11.08 3.74
N ILE A 131 -21.96 10.50 3.84
CA ILE A 131 -21.05 10.70 4.97
C ILE A 131 -19.71 11.28 4.54
N VAL A 132 -19.22 10.91 3.36
CA VAL A 132 -17.87 11.25 2.92
C VAL A 132 -17.66 12.76 2.80
N GLU A 133 -18.72 13.50 2.48
CA GLU A 133 -18.73 14.96 2.36
C GLU A 133 -18.76 15.69 3.70
N HIS A 134 -19.03 14.96 4.79
CA HIS A 134 -19.04 15.47 6.16
C HIS A 134 -17.74 15.20 6.93
N LEU A 135 -16.81 14.44 6.35
CA LEU A 135 -15.52 14.13 6.95
C LEU A 135 -14.53 15.29 6.76
N ASP A 136 -13.45 15.30 7.54
CA ASP A 136 -12.34 16.21 7.28
C ASP A 136 -11.76 15.93 5.87
N TYR A 137 -11.58 14.64 5.52
CA TYR A 137 -11.13 14.13 4.23
C TYR A 137 -11.66 12.71 3.97
N TYR A 138 -11.70 12.25 2.71
CA TYR A 138 -12.34 10.99 2.34
C TYR A 138 -11.42 9.77 2.39
N GLU A 139 -10.11 9.98 2.22
CA GLU A 139 -9.13 8.94 1.93
C GLU A 139 -9.16 7.83 2.98
N LYS A 140 -9.11 8.22 4.26
CA LYS A 140 -9.11 7.26 5.38
C LYS A 140 -10.40 6.45 5.46
N ALA A 141 -11.54 7.07 5.23
CA ALA A 141 -12.83 6.39 5.22
C ALA A 141 -12.97 5.43 4.04
N VAL A 142 -12.58 5.87 2.83
CA VAL A 142 -12.62 5.02 1.64
C VAL A 142 -11.64 3.85 1.75
N ASP A 143 -10.46 4.05 2.31
CA ASP A 143 -9.48 2.99 2.58
C ASP A 143 -10.02 1.94 3.55
N GLU A 144 -10.65 2.38 4.66
CA GLU A 144 -11.28 1.48 5.62
C GLU A 144 -12.45 0.69 5.02
N LEU A 145 -13.28 1.33 4.18
CA LEU A 145 -14.33 0.63 3.44
C LEU A 145 -13.75 -0.44 2.51
N ILE A 146 -12.67 -0.12 1.77
CA ILE A 146 -11.97 -1.08 0.90
C ILE A 146 -11.31 -2.21 1.72
N ARG A 147 -10.81 -1.90 2.91
CA ARG A 147 -10.20 -2.88 3.82
C ARG A 147 -11.21 -3.93 4.26
N VAL A 148 -12.39 -3.51 4.74
CA VAL A 148 -13.41 -4.41 5.31
C VAL A 148 -14.29 -5.09 4.26
N ALA A 149 -14.43 -4.50 3.06
CA ALA A 149 -15.15 -5.14 1.96
C ALA A 149 -14.32 -6.23 1.28
N HIS A 150 -15.02 -7.27 0.83
CA HIS A 150 -14.46 -8.40 0.09
C HIS A 150 -14.78 -8.33 -1.41
N LYS A 151 -15.94 -7.75 -1.80
CA LYS A 151 -16.37 -7.71 -3.20
C LYS A 151 -16.55 -6.31 -3.74
N GLU A 152 -17.24 -5.44 -3.01
CA GLU A 152 -17.56 -4.11 -3.50
C GLU A 152 -17.62 -3.09 -2.37
N VAL A 153 -17.17 -1.87 -2.65
CA VAL A 153 -17.51 -0.68 -1.86
C VAL A 153 -18.46 0.18 -2.68
N ILE A 154 -19.52 0.66 -2.04
CA ILE A 154 -20.50 1.56 -2.64
C ILE A 154 -20.50 2.87 -1.85
N VAL A 155 -20.11 3.96 -2.49
CA VAL A 155 -20.13 5.30 -1.90
C VAL A 155 -21.15 6.17 -2.64
N ILE A 156 -22.15 6.67 -1.93
CA ILE A 156 -23.16 7.58 -2.49
C ILE A 156 -22.89 8.99 -2.01
N PHE A 157 -22.67 9.88 -2.98
CA PHE A 157 -22.48 11.30 -2.75
C PHE A 157 -23.81 12.06 -2.94
N PHE A 158 -24.16 12.92 -2.00
CA PHE A 158 -25.22 13.94 -2.13
C PHE A 158 -24.66 15.30 -2.59
N ILE A 159 -23.34 15.45 -2.62
CA ILE A 159 -22.65 16.55 -3.28
C ILE A 159 -21.73 15.97 -4.34
N LYS A 160 -22.13 16.10 -5.61
CA LYS A 160 -21.38 15.49 -6.72
C LYS A 160 -19.91 15.97 -6.77
N PRO A 161 -18.95 15.04 -6.88
CA PRO A 161 -17.55 15.41 -7.10
C PRO A 161 -17.39 16.28 -8.36
N SER A 162 -16.49 17.25 -8.30
CA SER A 162 -16.25 18.24 -9.36
C SER A 162 -14.95 17.96 -10.13
N HIS A 163 -14.71 18.70 -11.21
CA HIS A 163 -13.42 18.69 -11.92
C HIS A 163 -12.42 19.74 -11.39
N LYS A 164 -12.80 20.51 -10.36
CA LYS A 164 -11.95 21.53 -9.72
C LYS A 164 -11.26 20.92 -8.50
N ALA A 165 -10.23 21.59 -7.98
CA ALA A 165 -9.58 21.18 -6.74
C ALA A 165 -10.59 21.04 -5.59
N ASP A 166 -10.26 20.20 -4.60
CA ASP A 166 -11.12 19.98 -3.44
C ASP A 166 -11.50 21.29 -2.78
N ASN A 167 -12.78 21.43 -2.44
CA ASN A 167 -13.33 22.57 -1.74
C ASN A 167 -13.86 22.10 -0.39
N ILE A 168 -12.99 22.18 0.63
CA ILE A 168 -13.35 21.85 2.00
C ILE A 168 -14.17 23.01 2.55
N ARG A 169 -15.47 22.78 2.71
CA ARG A 169 -16.41 23.80 3.16
C ARG A 169 -16.93 23.41 4.51
N SER A 170 -16.93 24.36 5.44
CA SER A 170 -17.63 24.21 6.70
C SER A 170 -18.63 25.34 6.90
N SER A 171 -19.76 24.99 7.50
CA SER A 171 -20.81 25.93 7.88
C SER A 171 -21.00 25.86 9.38
N LYS A 172 -21.27 27.00 10.03
CA LYS A 172 -21.64 27.01 11.44
C LYS A 172 -23.15 26.92 11.57
N ARG A 173 -23.66 25.93 12.30
CA ARG A 173 -25.07 25.80 12.65
C ARG A 173 -25.19 25.66 14.16
N ASN A 174 -25.79 26.66 14.80
CA ASN A 174 -25.93 26.74 16.27
C ASN A 174 -24.60 26.66 17.05
N GLY A 175 -23.49 27.12 16.45
CA GLY A 175 -22.16 27.08 17.08
C GLY A 175 -21.28 25.92 16.61
N ASP A 176 -21.88 24.87 16.04
CA ASP A 176 -21.17 23.68 15.59
C ASP A 176 -20.79 23.74 14.11
N VAL A 177 -19.64 23.16 13.79
CA VAL A 177 -19.06 23.13 12.44
C VAL A 177 -19.59 21.91 11.70
N LEU A 178 -20.25 22.13 10.56
CA LEU A 178 -20.74 21.06 9.67
C LEU A 178 -20.10 21.17 8.30
N TYR A 179 -19.40 20.12 7.89
CA TYR A 179 -18.72 20.04 6.60
C TYR A 179 -19.69 19.73 5.45
N HIS A 180 -19.43 20.31 4.28
CA HIS A 180 -20.13 20.06 3.02
C HIS A 180 -19.11 20.09 1.89
N ASN A 181 -18.18 19.14 1.93
CA ASN A 181 -17.03 19.15 1.04
C ASN A 181 -17.44 18.84 -0.40
N ILE A 182 -16.77 19.50 -1.35
CA ILE A 182 -16.84 19.16 -2.77
C ILE A 182 -15.48 18.63 -3.18
N TYR A 183 -15.38 17.34 -3.44
CA TYR A 183 -14.11 16.71 -3.81
C TYR A 183 -13.85 16.74 -5.32
N ASN A 184 -12.58 16.65 -5.72
CA ASN A 184 -12.16 16.47 -7.08
C ASN A 184 -12.36 15.01 -7.50
N LYS A 185 -13.13 14.80 -8.57
CA LYS A 185 -13.42 13.47 -9.11
C LYS A 185 -12.15 12.71 -9.52
N LYS A 186 -11.21 13.36 -10.20
CA LYS A 186 -9.97 12.73 -10.68
C LYS A 186 -9.05 12.35 -9.51
N THR A 187 -9.01 13.15 -8.45
CA THR A 187 -8.23 12.84 -7.24
C THR A 187 -8.81 11.63 -6.50
N ILE A 188 -10.15 11.50 -6.42
CA ILE A 188 -10.79 10.26 -5.92
C ILE A 188 -10.43 9.08 -6.82
N GLU A 189 -10.57 9.22 -8.15
CA GLU A 189 -10.25 8.14 -9.10
C GLU A 189 -8.79 7.70 -8.98
N GLN A 190 -7.85 8.62 -8.89
CA GLN A 190 -6.43 8.32 -8.69
C GLN A 190 -6.23 7.56 -7.37
N PHE A 191 -6.71 8.10 -6.26
CA PHE A 191 -6.60 7.46 -4.95
C PHE A 191 -7.13 6.02 -4.97
N VAL A 192 -8.33 5.82 -5.50
CA VAL A 192 -8.99 4.50 -5.51
C VAL A 192 -8.36 3.54 -6.52
N CYS A 193 -8.07 3.99 -7.75
CA CYS A 193 -7.47 3.13 -8.79
C CYS A 193 -6.04 2.69 -8.45
N PHE A 194 -5.31 3.48 -7.64
CA PHE A 194 -3.99 3.09 -7.18
C PHE A 194 -4.02 2.12 -6.00
N HIS A 195 -5.18 1.92 -5.36
CA HIS A 195 -5.29 1.02 -4.24
C HIS A 195 -5.13 -0.46 -4.67
N PRO A 196 -4.25 -1.25 -4.03
CA PRO A 196 -3.88 -2.58 -4.50
C PRO A 196 -5.03 -3.60 -4.53
N LYS A 197 -6.03 -3.47 -3.64
CA LYS A 197 -7.25 -4.31 -3.63
C LYS A 197 -8.27 -3.93 -4.71
N VAL A 198 -8.14 -2.77 -5.36
CA VAL A 198 -9.13 -2.31 -6.34
C VAL A 198 -8.86 -2.93 -7.70
N ARG A 199 -9.91 -3.50 -8.30
CA ARG A 199 -9.89 -4.08 -9.64
C ARG A 199 -10.32 -3.05 -10.68
N ASN A 200 -11.44 -2.37 -10.44
CA ASN A 200 -11.98 -1.31 -11.28
C ASN A 200 -12.97 -0.46 -10.49
N ILE A 201 -13.31 0.71 -11.04
CA ILE A 201 -14.33 1.60 -10.49
C ILE A 201 -15.36 1.97 -11.56
N GLU A 202 -16.58 2.26 -11.14
CA GLU A 202 -17.67 2.73 -12.01
C GLU A 202 -18.43 3.86 -11.32
N TRP A 203 -18.80 4.90 -12.08
CA TRP A 203 -19.63 6.00 -11.60
C TRP A 203 -21.04 5.87 -12.18
N GLU A 204 -22.07 5.97 -11.34
CA GLU A 204 -23.48 5.92 -11.73
C GLU A 204 -24.22 7.18 -11.25
N ASP A 205 -24.75 7.99 -12.17
CA ASP A 205 -25.65 9.08 -11.82
C ASP A 205 -27.05 8.52 -11.50
N ILE A 206 -27.53 8.73 -10.28
CA ILE A 206 -28.85 8.26 -9.85
C ILE A 206 -29.92 9.30 -10.19
N ASN A 207 -29.68 10.54 -9.79
CA ASN A 207 -30.55 11.68 -10.05
C ASN A 207 -29.73 12.98 -10.10
N ILE A 208 -30.41 14.13 -10.06
CA ILE A 208 -29.74 15.42 -10.14
C ILE A 208 -28.86 15.71 -8.91
N ASP A 209 -29.19 15.13 -7.77
CA ASP A 209 -28.54 15.40 -6.48
C ASP A 209 -27.52 14.31 -6.10
N GLU A 210 -27.75 13.06 -6.50
CA GLU A 210 -26.98 11.90 -6.06
C GLU A 210 -26.18 11.25 -7.20
N ILE A 211 -24.93 10.86 -6.88
CA ILE A 211 -24.05 10.05 -7.73
C ILE A 211 -23.39 8.94 -6.89
N VAL A 212 -23.23 7.76 -7.47
CA VAL A 212 -22.64 6.59 -6.82
C VAL A 212 -21.26 6.30 -7.42
N LEU A 213 -20.30 5.99 -6.55
CA LEU A 213 -19.04 5.37 -6.89
C LEU A 213 -19.08 3.90 -6.46
N HIS A 214 -19.05 3.01 -7.44
CA HIS A 214 -18.82 1.58 -7.26
C HIS A 214 -17.32 1.30 -7.31
N ILE A 215 -16.78 0.63 -6.29
CA ILE A 215 -15.39 0.21 -6.23
C ILE A 215 -15.37 -1.31 -6.15
N TYR A 216 -15.05 -1.96 -7.26
CA TYR A 216 -14.99 -3.41 -7.32
C TYR A 216 -13.62 -3.92 -6.87
N LEU A 217 -13.65 -4.86 -5.93
CA LEU A 217 -12.44 -5.37 -5.30
C LEU A 217 -11.98 -6.67 -5.95
N LYS A 218 -10.66 -6.85 -6.02
CA LYS A 218 -10.04 -8.11 -6.38
C LYS A 218 -10.45 -9.15 -5.33
N GLN A 219 -10.87 -10.32 -5.79
CA GLN A 219 -11.28 -11.44 -4.93
C GLN A 219 -10.07 -12.16 -4.28
N GLU A 220 -8.93 -11.48 -4.20
CA GLU A 220 -7.67 -12.06 -3.75
C GLU A 220 -7.41 -11.69 -2.30
N GLN A 221 -6.93 -12.68 -1.54
CA GLN A 221 -6.59 -12.52 -0.14
C GLN A 221 -5.51 -11.44 0.04
N ALA A 222 -5.50 -10.82 1.22
CA ALA A 222 -4.38 -10.01 1.66
C ALA A 222 -3.07 -10.76 1.39
N VAL A 223 -2.05 -10.02 0.94
CA VAL A 223 -0.72 -10.58 0.61
C VAL A 223 -0.16 -11.28 1.84
N ASP A 224 -0.23 -12.61 1.86
CA ASP A 224 0.38 -13.43 2.90
C ASP A 224 1.89 -13.36 2.74
N PHE A 225 2.58 -12.89 3.78
CA PHE A 225 4.02 -12.66 3.73
C PHE A 225 4.82 -13.94 3.42
N ASP A 226 4.48 -15.07 4.04
CA ASP A 226 5.22 -16.33 3.88
C ASP A 226 5.01 -16.92 2.47
N ILE A 227 3.78 -16.88 1.95
CA ILE A 227 3.46 -17.29 0.57
C ILE A 227 4.14 -16.36 -0.45
N SER A 228 4.11 -15.05 -0.20
CA SER A 228 4.69 -14.02 -1.07
C SER A 228 6.22 -14.07 -1.13
N MET A 229 6.85 -14.58 -0.06
CA MET A 229 8.26 -14.95 -0.05
C MET A 229 8.55 -16.26 -0.81
N GLY A 230 7.53 -17.05 -1.15
CA GLY A 230 7.62 -18.32 -1.85
C GLY A 230 8.03 -19.49 -0.95
N LYS A 231 7.66 -19.46 0.34
CA LYS A 231 8.05 -20.49 1.32
C LYS A 231 7.43 -21.86 1.03
N ASP A 232 6.24 -21.87 0.43
CA ASP A 232 5.54 -23.05 -0.07
C ASP A 232 6.27 -23.71 -1.25
N VAL A 233 6.86 -22.89 -2.13
CA VAL A 233 7.60 -23.35 -3.33
C VAL A 233 9.05 -23.69 -3.01
N TYR A 234 9.70 -22.89 -2.13
CA TYR A 234 11.13 -22.94 -1.86
C TYR A 234 11.44 -23.43 -0.44
N THR A 235 10.83 -24.52 0.01
CA THR A 235 11.15 -25.11 1.34
C THR A 235 12.65 -25.40 1.51
N SER A 236 13.32 -25.86 0.44
CA SER A 236 14.77 -26.07 0.41
C SER A 236 15.59 -24.76 0.26
N GLY A 237 15.06 -23.77 -0.44
CA GLY A 237 15.68 -22.44 -0.62
C GLY A 237 15.65 -21.60 0.66
N TYR A 238 14.53 -21.62 1.39
CA TYR A 238 14.42 -21.09 2.74
C TYR A 238 15.48 -21.70 3.65
N ALA A 239 15.55 -23.04 3.73
CA ALA A 239 16.54 -23.71 4.56
C ALA A 239 17.99 -23.39 4.12
N GLN A 240 18.24 -23.19 2.82
CA GLN A 240 19.54 -22.79 2.28
C GLN A 240 19.91 -21.34 2.66
N CYS A 241 18.99 -20.39 2.47
CA CYS A 241 19.16 -18.99 2.88
C CYS A 241 19.42 -18.87 4.38
N MET A 242 18.73 -19.68 5.19
CA MET A 242 18.90 -19.72 6.64
C MET A 242 20.28 -20.27 7.05
N ARG A 243 20.82 -21.27 6.34
CA ARG A 243 22.16 -21.84 6.60
C ARG A 243 23.31 -20.94 6.14
N ASN A 244 23.15 -20.22 5.03
CA ASN A 244 24.26 -19.50 4.39
C ASN A 244 24.60 -18.15 5.02
N TYR A 245 23.67 -17.50 5.72
CA TYR A 245 23.91 -16.17 6.31
C TYR A 245 25.00 -16.17 7.39
N ALA A 246 25.12 -17.27 8.14
CA ALA A 246 26.21 -17.48 9.10
C ALA A 246 27.59 -17.56 8.40
N ARG A 247 27.63 -17.98 7.14
CA ARG A 247 28.87 -18.13 6.35
C ARG A 247 29.36 -16.83 5.72
N TYR A 248 28.49 -15.84 5.50
CA TYR A 248 28.83 -14.56 4.87
C TYR A 248 28.99 -13.39 5.86
N GLY A 249 29.07 -13.68 7.16
CA GLY A 249 29.49 -12.70 8.17
C GLY A 249 28.60 -11.44 8.25
N VAL A 250 27.30 -11.57 8.01
CA VAL A 250 26.42 -10.41 7.84
C VAL A 250 26.30 -9.56 9.12
N CYS A 251 26.59 -10.07 10.31
CA CYS A 251 26.84 -9.22 11.50
C CYS A 251 27.39 -10.06 12.67
N SER A 252 28.12 -9.43 13.61
CA SER A 252 28.32 -9.97 14.97
C SER A 252 27.06 -9.86 15.84
N ASP A 253 26.13 -8.96 15.51
CA ASP A 253 24.96 -8.61 16.32
C ASP A 253 23.65 -9.26 15.83
N VAL A 254 23.58 -9.70 14.57
CA VAL A 254 22.46 -10.48 14.00
C VAL A 254 22.83 -11.97 14.02
N LYS A 255 22.51 -12.64 15.13
CA LYS A 255 22.95 -14.01 15.44
C LYS A 255 22.47 -15.09 14.45
N ASN A 256 21.45 -14.84 13.62
CA ASN A 256 20.89 -15.83 12.67
C ASN A 256 19.94 -15.17 11.62
N SER A 257 19.93 -15.64 10.36
CA SER A 257 18.95 -15.27 9.31
C SER A 257 17.50 -15.27 9.76
N ARG A 258 17.15 -16.17 10.69
CA ARG A 258 15.78 -16.28 11.20
C ARG A 258 15.35 -14.98 11.89
N VAL A 259 16.23 -14.37 12.68
CA VAL A 259 15.96 -13.09 13.35
C VAL A 259 15.71 -11.99 12.31
N LEU A 260 16.53 -11.96 11.24
CA LEU A 260 16.34 -10.98 10.17
C LEU A 260 15.01 -11.18 9.43
N PHE A 261 14.64 -12.42 9.13
CA PHE A 261 13.36 -12.74 8.49
C PHE A 261 12.18 -12.31 9.37
N ASP A 262 12.23 -12.64 10.66
CA ASP A 262 11.20 -12.28 11.62
C ASP A 262 11.12 -10.76 11.78
N GLN A 263 12.25 -10.05 11.79
CA GLN A 263 12.29 -8.58 11.79
C GLN A 263 11.59 -7.99 10.56
N PHE A 264 11.89 -8.49 9.35
CA PHE A 264 11.21 -8.02 8.13
C PHE A 264 9.72 -8.34 8.12
N LYS A 265 9.34 -9.52 8.62
CA LYS A 265 7.93 -9.91 8.73
C LYS A 265 7.18 -8.99 9.68
N ILE A 266 7.72 -8.74 10.88
CA ILE A 266 7.11 -7.83 11.86
C ILE A 266 6.97 -6.42 11.28
N LEU A 267 8.02 -5.92 10.60
CA LEU A 267 7.98 -4.61 9.97
C LEU A 267 6.90 -4.53 8.87
N TYR A 268 6.80 -5.57 8.03
CA TYR A 268 5.75 -5.66 7.01
C TYR A 268 4.35 -5.73 7.63
N GLU A 269 4.13 -6.57 8.63
CA GLU A 269 2.82 -6.71 9.30
C GLU A 269 2.37 -5.42 9.99
N LYS A 270 3.31 -4.59 10.43
CA LYS A 270 3.04 -3.27 11.01
C LYS A 270 2.66 -2.23 9.95
N ASN A 271 3.30 -2.29 8.77
CA ASN A 271 3.30 -1.18 7.81
C ASN A 271 2.73 -1.53 6.42
N ASN A 272 2.15 -2.72 6.23
CA ASN A 272 1.57 -3.11 4.94
C ASN A 272 0.33 -2.26 4.57
N PHE A 273 -0.18 -2.51 3.37
CA PHE A 273 -1.32 -1.77 2.80
C PHE A 273 -2.63 -1.87 3.62
N ALA A 274 -2.76 -2.85 4.53
CA ALA A 274 -3.91 -2.93 5.42
C ALA A 274 -3.75 -2.07 6.68
N ARG A 275 -2.56 -1.52 6.93
CA ARG A 275 -2.22 -0.70 8.10
C ARG A 275 -1.95 0.75 7.76
N LEU A 276 -1.42 1.02 6.57
CA LEU A 276 -1.06 2.36 6.12
C LEU A 276 -1.82 2.73 4.86
N SER A 277 -2.52 3.86 4.96
CA SER A 277 -3.14 4.53 3.83
C SER A 277 -2.18 5.57 3.22
N PRO A 278 -2.33 5.85 1.91
CA PRO A 278 -1.67 6.98 1.26
C PRO A 278 -2.05 8.31 1.91
N THR A 279 -1.10 9.25 1.95
CA THR A 279 -1.37 10.65 2.27
C THR A 279 -1.69 11.44 1.01
N ARG A 280 -2.43 12.55 1.17
CA ARG A 280 -2.75 13.45 0.05
C ARG A 280 -1.50 14.10 -0.54
N GLU A 281 -0.64 14.59 0.35
CA GLU A 281 0.67 15.08 -0.04
C GLU A 281 1.60 13.91 -0.35
N GLU A 282 2.42 14.10 -1.37
CA GLU A 282 3.51 13.22 -1.73
C GLU A 282 4.52 13.15 -0.60
N ARG A 283 4.95 11.94 -0.24
CA ARG A 283 5.98 11.73 0.77
C ARG A 283 7.35 11.59 0.11
N ILE A 284 7.46 10.66 -0.83
CA ILE A 284 8.68 10.40 -1.61
C ILE A 284 8.62 11.18 -2.93
N PRO A 285 9.64 12.00 -3.25
CA PRO A 285 9.76 12.71 -4.53
C PRO A 285 9.43 11.84 -5.76
N LYS A 286 8.65 12.35 -6.72
CA LYS A 286 8.31 11.67 -7.98
C LYS A 286 9.44 11.73 -8.99
N ILE A 287 10.59 11.15 -8.60
CA ILE A 287 11.82 11.11 -9.38
C ILE A 287 12.25 9.67 -9.56
N ILE A 288 12.46 9.25 -10.80
CA ILE A 288 13.00 7.93 -11.17
C ILE A 288 14.47 8.09 -11.50
N HIS A 289 15.33 7.44 -10.73
CA HIS A 289 16.76 7.36 -10.98
C HIS A 289 17.14 5.98 -11.53
N GLN A 290 17.79 5.96 -12.69
CA GLN A 290 18.48 4.78 -13.19
C GLN A 290 19.93 5.11 -13.53
N ILE A 291 20.83 4.13 -13.41
CA ILE A 291 22.27 4.32 -13.61
C ILE A 291 22.75 3.41 -14.73
N TRP A 292 23.49 3.97 -15.70
CA TRP A 292 24.21 3.21 -16.71
C TRP A 292 25.55 3.86 -17.04
N LEU A 293 26.65 3.20 -16.65
CA LEU A 293 28.02 3.72 -16.72
C LEU A 293 28.90 2.85 -17.63
N GLY A 294 29.94 3.46 -18.17
CA GLY A 294 31.03 2.81 -18.90
C GLY A 294 30.71 2.39 -20.34
N SER A 295 29.46 2.49 -20.77
CA SER A 295 29.05 2.13 -22.13
C SER A 295 27.73 2.80 -22.52
N PRO A 296 27.39 2.88 -23.82
CA PRO A 296 26.05 3.23 -24.25
C PRO A 296 24.99 2.25 -23.73
N LEU A 297 23.78 2.74 -23.45
CA LEU A 297 22.68 1.92 -22.97
C LEU A 297 22.20 0.94 -24.07
N PRO A 298 22.20 -0.39 -23.83
CA PRO A 298 21.76 -1.36 -24.83
C PRO A 298 20.25 -1.29 -25.07
N GLU A 299 19.83 -1.64 -26.29
CA GLU A 299 18.45 -1.50 -26.74
C GLU A 299 17.45 -2.34 -25.92
N GLU A 300 17.85 -3.54 -25.49
CA GLU A 300 17.02 -4.43 -24.67
C GLU A 300 16.57 -3.78 -23.35
N TYR A 301 17.44 -2.96 -22.74
CA TYR A 301 17.15 -2.25 -21.50
C TYR A 301 16.27 -1.00 -21.73
N LYS A 302 16.26 -0.44 -22.95
CA LYS A 302 15.38 0.70 -23.29
C LYS A 302 13.90 0.31 -23.29
N ALA A 303 13.58 -0.94 -23.65
CA ALA A 303 12.22 -1.44 -23.58
C ALA A 303 11.69 -1.41 -22.13
N TRP A 304 12.52 -1.84 -21.17
CA TRP A 304 12.21 -1.78 -19.75
C TRP A 304 12.17 -0.34 -19.22
N GLN A 305 13.15 0.49 -19.57
CA GLN A 305 13.12 1.93 -19.26
C GLN A 305 11.81 2.60 -19.71
N LYS A 306 11.30 2.26 -20.90
CA LYS A 306 10.07 2.84 -21.44
C LYS A 306 8.86 2.56 -20.54
N THR A 307 8.78 1.38 -19.94
CA THR A 307 7.64 1.02 -19.06
C THR A 307 7.53 1.95 -17.86
N TRP A 308 8.66 2.33 -17.26
CA TRP A 308 8.72 3.31 -16.17
C TRP A 308 8.20 4.67 -16.59
N LYS A 309 8.64 5.19 -17.75
CA LYS A 309 8.19 6.50 -18.27
C LYS A 309 6.71 6.52 -18.65
N VAL A 310 6.20 5.43 -19.23
CA VAL A 310 4.79 5.34 -19.65
C VAL A 310 3.85 5.29 -18.45
N LEU A 311 4.23 4.57 -17.39
CA LEU A 311 3.41 4.46 -16.17
C LEU A 311 3.53 5.66 -15.23
N HIS A 312 4.50 6.56 -15.47
CA HIS A 312 4.77 7.73 -14.66
C HIS A 312 5.02 8.98 -15.53
N PRO A 313 4.02 9.43 -16.33
CA PRO A 313 4.20 10.51 -17.30
C PRO A 313 4.44 11.88 -16.68
N ASP A 314 4.06 12.08 -15.42
CA ASP A 314 4.23 13.29 -14.62
C ASP A 314 5.49 13.27 -13.73
N TRP A 315 6.24 12.17 -13.72
CA TRP A 315 7.44 12.04 -12.88
C TRP A 315 8.68 12.52 -13.62
N GLU A 316 9.65 13.06 -12.87
CA GLU A 316 10.97 13.33 -13.40
C GLU A 316 11.71 12.01 -13.63
N TYR A 317 12.31 11.85 -14.81
CA TYR A 317 13.12 10.69 -15.13
C TYR A 317 14.56 11.12 -15.39
N ILE A 318 15.51 10.54 -14.63
CA ILE A 318 16.93 10.82 -14.76
C ILE A 318 17.70 9.51 -15.02
N LEU A 319 18.36 9.46 -16.18
CA LEU A 319 19.39 8.47 -16.46
C LEU A 319 20.76 9.05 -16.14
N TRP A 320 21.40 8.48 -15.12
CA TRP A 320 22.75 8.83 -14.70
C TRP A 320 23.77 8.06 -15.54
N THR A 321 24.61 8.80 -16.26
CA THR A 321 25.66 8.29 -17.15
C THR A 321 26.98 8.99 -16.87
N ASP A 322 28.08 8.51 -17.46
CA ASP A 322 29.39 9.18 -17.32
C ASP A 322 29.35 10.67 -17.71
N ALA A 323 28.38 11.09 -18.52
CA ALA A 323 28.21 12.47 -18.97
C ALA A 323 27.63 13.43 -17.90
N ASN A 324 26.93 12.94 -16.87
CA ASN A 324 26.26 13.80 -15.88
C ASN A 324 26.57 13.44 -14.42
N VAL A 325 27.17 12.28 -14.13
CA VAL A 325 27.56 11.92 -12.75
C VAL A 325 28.72 12.73 -12.21
N GLY A 326 29.52 13.37 -13.08
CA GLY A 326 30.65 14.20 -12.69
C GLY A 326 30.27 15.47 -11.93
N ASP A 327 29.05 15.98 -12.16
CA ASP A 327 28.56 17.22 -11.55
C ASP A 327 28.01 17.02 -10.13
N LEU A 328 27.87 15.76 -9.70
CA LEU A 328 27.34 15.39 -8.40
C LEU A 328 28.35 15.61 -7.28
N LYS A 329 27.88 16.19 -6.17
CA LYS A 329 28.64 16.32 -4.93
C LYS A 329 28.40 15.10 -4.05
N LEU A 330 29.19 14.05 -4.24
CA LEU A 330 29.05 12.78 -3.50
C LEU A 330 29.87 12.81 -2.20
N TYR A 331 29.29 12.33 -1.08
CA TYR A 331 30.02 12.16 0.18
C TYR A 331 31.16 11.14 0.02
N ASN A 332 30.92 10.08 -0.73
CA ASN A 332 31.91 9.06 -1.09
C ASN A 332 32.59 9.32 -2.45
N LYS A 333 32.74 10.57 -2.92
CA LYS A 333 33.29 10.89 -4.26
C LYS A 333 34.61 10.20 -4.56
N MET A 334 35.58 10.29 -3.64
CA MET A 334 36.89 9.65 -3.82
C MET A 334 36.77 8.12 -3.94
N PHE A 335 35.83 7.51 -3.21
CA PHE A 335 35.63 6.06 -3.28
C PHE A 335 34.91 5.65 -4.58
N PHE A 336 33.92 6.43 -5.01
CA PHE A 336 33.24 6.26 -6.30
C PHE A 336 34.21 6.38 -7.49
N ASP A 337 35.09 7.38 -7.49
CA ASP A 337 36.04 7.62 -8.58
C ASP A 337 37.05 6.49 -8.72
N ASN A 338 37.54 5.97 -7.59
CA ASN A 338 38.55 4.92 -7.52
C ASN A 338 38.00 3.49 -7.65
N ALA A 339 36.67 3.31 -7.69
CA ALA A 339 36.08 1.99 -7.87
C ALA A 339 36.31 1.49 -9.31
N GLU A 340 36.93 0.31 -9.46
CA GLU A 340 37.22 -0.28 -10.76
C GLU A 340 36.01 -1.02 -11.36
N ASN A 341 35.04 -1.39 -10.52
CA ASN A 341 33.84 -2.13 -10.91
C ASN A 341 32.63 -1.20 -11.02
N TYR A 342 31.98 -1.16 -12.19
CA TYR A 342 30.75 -0.37 -12.38
C TYR A 342 29.61 -0.78 -11.44
N GLY A 343 29.53 -2.05 -11.03
CA GLY A 343 28.55 -2.47 -10.02
C GLY A 343 28.77 -1.81 -8.66
N GLU A 344 30.04 -1.61 -8.26
CA GLU A 344 30.39 -0.90 -7.04
C GLU A 344 30.12 0.60 -7.17
N LYS A 345 30.45 1.20 -8.31
CA LYS A 345 30.09 2.60 -8.63
C LYS A 345 28.58 2.82 -8.52
N SER A 346 27.77 1.96 -9.15
CA SER A 346 26.31 2.06 -9.11
C SER A 346 25.73 1.82 -7.71
N ASN A 347 26.37 1.00 -6.87
CA ASN A 347 25.96 0.80 -5.49
C ASN A 347 26.22 2.05 -4.63
N ILE A 348 27.37 2.70 -4.76
CA ILE A 348 27.66 3.96 -4.04
C ILE A 348 26.69 5.04 -4.51
N LEU A 349 26.58 5.20 -5.83
CA LEU A 349 25.81 6.28 -6.43
C LEU A 349 24.32 6.20 -6.10
N ARG A 350 23.69 5.01 -6.08
CA ARG A 350 22.26 4.90 -5.76
C ARG A 350 21.91 5.38 -4.35
N TYR A 351 22.78 5.14 -3.36
CA TYR A 351 22.52 5.62 -2.00
C TYR A 351 22.67 7.13 -1.93
N GLU A 352 23.73 7.68 -2.53
CA GLU A 352 24.00 9.12 -2.56
C GLU A 352 22.90 9.89 -3.28
N LEU A 353 22.41 9.38 -4.43
CA LEU A 353 21.31 9.99 -5.18
C LEU A 353 20.02 10.04 -4.36
N LEU A 354 19.61 8.90 -3.78
CA LEU A 354 18.40 8.84 -2.99
C LEU A 354 18.50 9.66 -1.70
N TYR A 355 19.68 9.73 -1.08
CA TYR A 355 19.86 10.57 0.09
C TYR A 355 19.76 12.06 -0.25
N GLN A 356 20.31 12.49 -1.39
CA GLN A 356 20.29 13.90 -1.80
C GLN A 356 18.94 14.35 -2.37
N PHE A 357 18.33 13.54 -3.24
CA PHE A 357 17.17 13.93 -4.04
C PHE A 357 15.88 13.22 -3.62
N GLY A 358 15.97 12.15 -2.84
CA GLY A 358 14.85 11.24 -2.61
C GLY A 358 14.50 10.47 -3.88
N GLY A 359 13.24 10.09 -4.00
CA GLY A 359 12.71 9.39 -5.17
C GLY A 359 12.86 7.88 -5.13
N VAL A 360 12.81 7.27 -6.31
CA VAL A 360 13.00 5.84 -6.49
C VAL A 360 14.20 5.56 -7.38
N TYR A 361 15.13 4.76 -6.87
CA TYR A 361 16.17 4.14 -7.67
C TYR A 361 15.67 2.78 -8.17
N VAL A 362 15.95 2.47 -9.43
CA VAL A 362 15.70 1.14 -9.98
C VAL A 362 16.77 0.71 -11.00
N ASP A 363 17.26 -0.53 -10.89
CA ASP A 363 18.20 -1.12 -11.87
C ASP A 363 17.59 -1.14 -13.28
N MET A 364 18.44 -1.11 -14.33
CA MET A 364 17.97 -1.03 -15.71
C MET A 364 17.19 -2.27 -16.18
N ASP A 365 17.38 -3.45 -15.55
CA ASP A 365 16.70 -4.71 -15.88
C ASP A 365 15.38 -4.93 -15.14
N PHE A 366 14.65 -3.83 -14.91
CA PHE A 366 13.32 -3.84 -14.34
C PHE A 366 12.25 -3.40 -15.32
N GLU A 367 11.23 -4.22 -15.50
CA GLU A 367 9.97 -3.82 -16.11
C GLU A 367 9.02 -3.29 -15.04
N CYS A 368 8.47 -2.11 -15.26
CA CYS A 368 7.39 -1.56 -14.46
C CYS A 368 6.05 -2.08 -14.96
N ILE A 369 5.24 -2.64 -14.07
CA ILE A 369 3.91 -3.18 -14.42
C ILE A 369 2.76 -2.50 -13.66
N ARG A 370 3.09 -1.57 -12.74
CA ARG A 370 2.13 -0.73 -12.01
C ARG A 370 2.78 0.59 -11.59
N SER A 371 2.00 1.69 -11.58
CA SER A 371 2.45 2.95 -10.99
C SER A 371 2.86 2.78 -9.52
N LEU A 372 3.92 3.48 -9.12
CA LEU A 372 4.41 3.55 -7.75
C LEU A 372 3.80 4.73 -6.96
N ASP A 373 2.84 5.48 -7.52
CA ASP A 373 2.18 6.60 -6.84
C ASP A 373 1.65 6.18 -5.45
N TYR A 374 0.98 5.03 -5.34
CA TYR A 374 0.52 4.52 -4.05
C TYR A 374 1.66 4.40 -3.03
N LEU A 375 2.82 3.91 -3.45
CA LEU A 375 3.98 3.77 -2.55
C LEU A 375 4.55 5.13 -2.16
N HIS A 376 4.63 6.07 -3.10
CA HIS A 376 5.18 7.42 -2.88
C HIS A 376 4.31 8.30 -1.99
N HIS A 377 3.01 8.03 -1.95
CA HIS A 377 2.08 8.66 -1.02
C HIS A 377 1.97 7.90 0.32
N THR A 378 2.43 6.66 0.42
CA THR A 378 2.27 5.84 1.64
C THR A 378 3.53 5.77 2.50
N TYR A 379 4.72 5.67 1.91
CA TYR A 379 5.94 5.34 2.64
C TYR A 379 6.92 6.51 2.66
N ASP A 380 7.78 6.53 3.68
CA ASP A 380 8.98 7.37 3.69
C ASP A 380 10.20 6.60 3.17
N PHE A 381 10.15 5.26 3.27
CA PHE A 381 11.17 4.37 2.75
C PHE A 381 10.57 3.02 2.39
N TYR A 382 10.85 2.51 1.20
CA TYR A 382 10.50 1.15 0.83
C TYR A 382 11.58 0.45 0.02
N THR A 383 11.66 -0.87 0.19
CA THR A 383 12.49 -1.75 -0.62
C THR A 383 11.88 -3.16 -0.62
N GLY A 384 12.55 -4.14 -1.24
CA GLY A 384 12.04 -5.51 -1.33
C GLY A 384 13.06 -6.55 -0.89
N ILE A 385 12.54 -7.60 -0.27
CA ILE A 385 13.31 -8.77 0.13
C ILE A 385 13.61 -9.61 -1.12
N ALA A 386 14.85 -10.05 -1.28
CA ALA A 386 15.23 -10.93 -2.37
C ALA A 386 14.47 -12.28 -2.29
N PRO A 387 14.13 -12.90 -3.43
CA PRO A 387 13.49 -14.21 -3.45
C PRO A 387 14.29 -15.27 -2.69
N LEU A 388 13.59 -16.22 -2.04
CA LEU A 388 14.21 -17.27 -1.22
C LEU A 388 15.06 -18.29 -2.01
N ASP A 389 15.03 -18.24 -3.34
CA ASP A 389 15.89 -19.04 -4.21
C ASP A 389 17.26 -18.40 -4.49
N CYS A 390 17.49 -17.20 -3.95
CA CYS A 390 18.81 -16.58 -3.84
C CYS A 390 19.69 -17.31 -2.83
N SER A 391 20.99 -17.05 -2.84
CA SER A 391 21.96 -17.74 -1.99
C SER A 391 21.91 -17.30 -0.51
N VAL A 392 21.38 -16.12 -0.22
CA VAL A 392 21.34 -15.48 1.10
C VAL A 392 20.05 -14.68 1.23
N LEU A 393 19.41 -14.73 2.42
CA LEU A 393 18.33 -13.82 2.76
C LEU A 393 18.89 -12.40 2.89
N CYS A 394 18.42 -11.49 2.04
CA CYS A 394 18.83 -10.09 2.05
C CYS A 394 17.73 -9.22 1.45
N LEU A 395 17.80 -7.92 1.72
CA LEU A 395 17.12 -6.92 0.92
C LEU A 395 17.94 -6.71 -0.34
N ASN A 396 17.27 -6.75 -1.49
CA ASN A 396 17.92 -6.42 -2.74
C ASN A 396 17.88 -4.89 -2.93
N ASN A 397 19.03 -4.29 -3.19
CA ASN A 397 19.19 -2.85 -3.36
C ASN A 397 18.92 -2.39 -4.80
N ALA A 398 18.34 -3.26 -5.64
CA ALA A 398 18.03 -3.00 -7.05
C ALA A 398 16.75 -2.16 -7.25
N ILE A 399 15.91 -2.03 -6.23
CA ILE A 399 14.85 -1.01 -6.17
C ILE A 399 14.72 -0.48 -4.73
N ILE A 400 14.79 0.84 -4.58
CA ILE A 400 14.70 1.53 -3.29
C ILE A 400 13.94 2.85 -3.52
N GLY A 401 12.88 3.08 -2.77
CA GLY A 401 12.21 4.38 -2.68
C GLY A 401 12.51 5.03 -1.33
N SER A 402 12.78 6.33 -1.31
CA SER A 402 13.13 7.06 -0.09
C SER A 402 12.84 8.54 -0.18
N VAL A 403 12.44 9.15 0.94
CA VAL A 403 12.55 10.60 1.13
C VAL A 403 14.03 11.03 1.12
N PRO A 404 14.35 12.29 0.75
CA PRO A 404 15.70 12.81 0.91
C PRO A 404 16.09 12.83 2.39
N GLY A 405 17.38 12.61 2.68
CA GLY A 405 17.93 12.64 4.03
C GLY A 405 17.56 11.46 4.92
N HIS A 406 17.03 10.35 4.38
CA HIS A 406 16.54 9.26 5.23
C HIS A 406 17.68 8.56 6.03
N PRO A 407 17.53 8.30 7.35
CA PRO A 407 18.60 7.77 8.19
C PRO A 407 19.19 6.41 7.75
N ILE A 408 18.37 5.56 7.12
CA ILE A 408 18.85 4.29 6.55
C ILE A 408 19.91 4.54 5.46
N LEU A 409 19.68 5.52 4.58
CA LEU A 409 20.62 5.84 3.50
C LEU A 409 21.84 6.58 4.02
N GLU A 410 21.67 7.47 4.99
CA GLU A 410 22.78 8.10 5.70
C GLU A 410 23.72 7.04 6.27
N TYR A 411 23.16 6.08 7.01
CA TYR A 411 23.95 4.97 7.56
C TYR A 411 24.60 4.13 6.45
N CYS A 412 23.91 3.87 5.34
CA CYS A 412 24.51 3.20 4.18
C CYS A 412 25.75 3.95 3.65
N ILE A 413 25.65 5.28 3.52
CA ILE A 413 26.67 6.19 2.99
C ILE A 413 27.85 6.33 3.94
N GLU A 414 27.61 6.38 5.25
CA GLU A 414 28.66 6.50 6.27
C GLU A 414 29.43 5.18 6.46
N THR A 415 28.74 4.05 6.35
CA THR A 415 29.30 2.73 6.69
C THR A 415 29.77 1.93 5.49
N VAL A 416 29.64 2.43 4.25
CA VAL A 416 30.29 1.79 3.09
C VAL A 416 31.78 1.64 3.41
N THR A 417 32.27 0.41 3.34
CA THR A 417 33.63 0.10 3.81
C THR A 417 34.65 0.77 2.91
N ARG A 418 35.37 1.77 3.43
CA ARG A 418 36.43 2.52 2.72
C ARG A 418 37.81 1.86 2.78
N ASP A 419 37.99 0.87 3.67
CA ASP A 419 39.27 0.19 3.87
C ASP A 419 39.51 -0.91 2.83
N LYS A 420 40.52 -0.71 1.97
CA LYS A 420 40.97 -1.69 0.98
C LYS A 420 41.40 -3.03 1.60
N ALA A 421 41.94 -3.05 2.82
CA ALA A 421 42.35 -4.28 3.49
C ALA A 421 41.15 -5.11 3.96
N GLN A 422 40.14 -4.46 4.56
CA GLN A 422 38.86 -5.09 4.90
C GLN A 422 38.08 -5.54 3.66
N GLN A 423 38.05 -4.72 2.60
CA GLN A 423 37.50 -5.12 1.30
C GLN A 423 38.23 -6.34 0.73
N ASN A 424 39.56 -6.38 0.78
CA ASN A 424 40.36 -7.51 0.30
C ASN A 424 40.15 -8.80 1.12
N ARG A 425 39.86 -8.70 2.43
CA ARG A 425 39.42 -9.86 3.23
C ARG A 425 38.05 -10.36 2.75
N LEU A 426 37.07 -9.47 2.58
CA LEU A 426 35.74 -9.80 2.02
C LEU A 426 35.83 -10.32 0.56
N ARG A 427 36.86 -9.93 -0.21
CA ARG A 427 37.15 -10.41 -1.58
C ARG A 427 37.61 -11.87 -1.62
N LYS A 428 38.42 -12.31 -0.66
CA LYS A 428 38.89 -13.72 -0.60
C LYS A 428 37.78 -14.73 -0.28
N GLU A 429 36.64 -14.25 0.24
CA GLU A 429 35.48 -15.08 0.62
C GLU A 429 34.38 -15.16 -0.46
N GLY A 430 34.61 -14.56 -1.65
CA GLY A 430 33.77 -14.79 -2.83
C GLY A 430 32.51 -13.91 -2.98
N GLY A 431 32.49 -12.69 -2.42
CA GLY A 431 31.30 -11.83 -2.46
C GLY A 431 31.49 -10.32 -2.26
N ALA A 432 32.70 -9.78 -2.46
CA ALA A 432 33.09 -8.43 -2.01
C ALA A 432 32.16 -7.27 -2.36
N CYS A 433 31.73 -7.14 -3.62
CA CYS A 433 30.88 -6.02 -4.03
C CYS A 433 29.54 -6.03 -3.27
N ASN A 434 28.94 -7.21 -3.10
CA ASN A 434 27.67 -7.36 -2.38
C ASN A 434 27.80 -7.04 -0.89
N ALA A 435 28.94 -7.40 -0.28
CA ALA A 435 29.22 -7.21 1.15
C ALA A 435 29.68 -5.80 1.51
N ALA A 436 30.46 -5.14 0.65
CA ALA A 436 31.03 -3.82 0.93
C ALA A 436 30.11 -2.66 0.54
N THR A 437 29.37 -2.79 -0.57
CA THR A 437 28.54 -1.70 -1.10
C THR A 437 27.15 -2.16 -1.56
N GLY A 438 26.95 -3.45 -1.83
CA GLY A 438 25.72 -3.98 -2.43
C GLY A 438 24.66 -4.49 -1.45
N PRO A 439 23.85 -5.50 -1.85
CA PRO A 439 22.69 -5.96 -1.09
C PRO A 439 22.95 -6.36 0.37
N ILE A 440 24.11 -6.95 0.68
CA ILE A 440 24.43 -7.37 2.04
C ILE A 440 24.75 -6.17 2.93
N HIS A 441 25.50 -5.19 2.41
CA HIS A 441 25.72 -3.90 3.10
C HIS A 441 24.40 -3.20 3.38
N PHE A 442 23.57 -3.06 2.35
CA PHE A 442 22.26 -2.44 2.45
C PHE A 442 21.36 -3.13 3.48
N THR A 443 21.33 -4.46 3.48
CA THR A 443 20.57 -5.25 4.46
C THR A 443 21.00 -4.96 5.89
N ARG A 444 22.31 -4.82 6.13
CA ARG A 444 22.85 -4.51 7.46
C ARG A 444 22.43 -3.12 7.92
N ALA A 445 22.61 -2.13 7.06
CA ALA A 445 22.23 -0.75 7.35
C ALA A 445 20.72 -0.63 7.64
N PHE A 446 19.89 -1.26 6.80
CA PHE A 446 18.45 -1.29 7.00
C PHE A 446 18.08 -1.98 8.33
N ALA A 447 18.62 -3.16 8.61
CA ALA A 447 18.31 -3.89 9.85
C ALA A 447 18.74 -3.14 11.11
N ALA A 448 19.84 -2.37 11.04
CA ALA A 448 20.31 -1.55 12.14
C ALA A 448 19.41 -0.33 12.39
N MET A 449 18.90 0.30 11.33
CA MET A 449 18.24 1.61 11.43
C MET A 449 16.71 1.55 11.39
N ALA A 450 16.11 0.62 10.65
CA ALA A 450 14.66 0.53 10.46
C ALA A 450 13.86 0.44 11.78
N PRO A 451 14.31 -0.28 12.83
CA PRO A 451 13.60 -0.31 14.12
C PRO A 451 13.49 1.04 14.84
N PHE A 452 14.35 2.00 14.49
CA PHE A 452 14.38 3.35 15.09
C PHE A 452 13.71 4.40 14.19
N CYS A 453 13.22 3.99 13.01
CA CYS A 453 12.51 4.87 12.09
C CYS A 453 11.01 4.94 12.44
N ASN A 454 10.29 5.84 11.76
CA ASN A 454 8.84 5.98 11.93
C ASN A 454 8.05 4.80 11.32
N ASP A 455 6.73 4.83 11.48
CA ASP A 455 5.82 3.79 11.04
C ASP A 455 5.49 3.83 9.54
N ARG A 456 6.39 4.35 8.69
CA ARG A 456 6.24 4.38 7.21
C ARG A 456 7.48 3.86 6.48
N VAL A 457 8.22 2.96 7.13
CA VAL A 457 9.34 2.21 6.54
C VAL A 457 8.93 0.76 6.30
N ILE A 458 9.20 0.22 5.10
CA ILE A 458 8.80 -1.17 4.78
C ILE A 458 9.82 -1.94 3.95
N ALA A 459 9.90 -3.25 4.21
CA ALA A 459 10.53 -4.23 3.34
C ALA A 459 9.45 -5.16 2.77
N PHE A 460 9.13 -5.02 1.48
CA PHE A 460 8.10 -5.82 0.83
C PHE A 460 8.56 -7.27 0.62
N PRO A 461 7.65 -8.26 0.76
CA PRO A 461 7.97 -9.62 0.38
C PRO A 461 8.23 -9.72 -1.12
N ALA A 462 8.94 -10.78 -1.51
CA ALA A 462 9.52 -10.91 -2.84
C ALA A 462 8.50 -10.72 -3.97
N SER A 463 7.26 -11.21 -3.85
CA SER A 463 6.27 -11.08 -4.94
C SER A 463 5.91 -9.64 -5.34
N ILE A 464 6.05 -8.63 -4.47
CA ILE A 464 5.69 -7.24 -4.82
C ILE A 464 6.72 -6.62 -5.78
N LEU A 465 8.01 -6.77 -5.50
CA LEU A 465 9.09 -6.09 -6.25
C LEU A 465 10.03 -7.04 -7.01
N TYR A 466 10.04 -8.32 -6.63
CA TYR A 466 10.89 -9.38 -7.19
C TYR A 466 10.10 -10.67 -7.48
N PRO A 467 8.99 -10.60 -8.25
CA PRO A 467 8.10 -11.75 -8.46
C PRO A 467 8.75 -12.90 -9.23
N ILE A 468 9.87 -12.68 -9.90
CA ILE A 468 10.65 -13.72 -10.58
C ILE A 468 11.90 -14.02 -9.76
N GLY A 469 11.99 -15.26 -9.26
CA GLY A 469 13.16 -15.77 -8.55
C GLY A 469 14.41 -15.82 -9.42
N LEU A 470 15.58 -15.83 -8.79
CA LEU A 470 16.86 -15.86 -9.50
C LEU A 470 17.01 -17.11 -10.37
N LYS A 471 16.50 -18.26 -9.93
CA LYS A 471 16.53 -19.52 -10.70
C LYS A 471 15.50 -19.52 -11.84
N GLN A 472 14.50 -18.64 -11.76
CA GLN A 472 13.45 -18.47 -12.77
C GLN A 472 13.85 -17.50 -13.89
N LYS A 473 15.04 -16.88 -13.84
CA LYS A 473 15.51 -15.96 -14.88
C LYS A 473 15.66 -16.58 -16.28
N PHE A 474 15.66 -17.92 -16.39
CA PHE A 474 15.76 -18.65 -17.65
C PHE A 474 14.38 -19.03 -18.24
N LEU A 475 13.28 -18.64 -17.59
CA LEU A 475 11.95 -18.85 -18.11
C LEU A 475 11.73 -18.04 -19.39
N SER A 476 10.98 -18.62 -20.33
CA SER A 476 10.50 -17.89 -21.50
C SER A 476 9.53 -16.78 -21.10
N HIS A 477 9.33 -15.79 -21.98
CA HIS A 477 8.40 -14.68 -21.73
C HIS A 477 6.96 -15.15 -21.41
N ASN A 478 6.47 -16.21 -22.07
CA ASN A 478 5.15 -16.78 -21.77
C ASN A 478 5.08 -17.43 -20.39
N GLN A 479 6.15 -18.10 -19.95
CA GLN A 479 6.23 -18.67 -18.61
C GLN A 479 6.32 -17.58 -17.55
N ILE A 480 7.07 -16.50 -17.79
CA ILE A 480 7.11 -15.33 -16.91
C ILE A 480 5.70 -14.75 -16.75
N LYS A 481 4.95 -14.54 -17.84
CA LYS A 481 3.56 -14.08 -17.76
C LYS A 481 2.67 -14.97 -16.90
N GLN A 482 2.82 -16.29 -16.99
CA GLN A 482 2.06 -17.23 -16.17
C GLN A 482 2.43 -17.15 -14.68
N VAL A 483 3.70 -16.88 -14.35
CA VAL A 483 4.14 -16.68 -12.97
C VAL A 483 3.58 -15.35 -12.42
N ILE A 484 3.67 -14.27 -13.20
CA ILE A 484 3.16 -12.95 -12.82
C ILE A 484 1.64 -12.94 -12.67
N ALA A 485 0.91 -13.69 -13.50
CA ALA A 485 -0.55 -13.84 -13.37
C ALA A 485 -0.98 -14.45 -12.02
N LYS A 486 -0.09 -15.16 -11.33
CA LYS A 486 -0.32 -15.69 -9.97
C LYS A 486 0.18 -14.74 -8.87
N LYS A 487 0.78 -13.61 -9.23
CA LYS A 487 1.31 -12.56 -8.34
C LYS A 487 0.73 -11.20 -8.74
N PRO A 488 -0.60 -11.05 -8.72
CA PRO A 488 -1.30 -9.83 -9.14
C PRO A 488 -0.96 -8.61 -8.27
N GLU A 489 -0.34 -8.80 -7.11
CA GLU A 489 0.16 -7.74 -6.22
C GLU A 489 1.45 -7.07 -6.73
N SER A 490 2.16 -7.65 -7.69
CA SER A 490 3.44 -7.14 -8.18
C SER A 490 3.36 -5.74 -8.79
N PHE A 491 4.38 -4.91 -8.50
CA PHE A 491 4.57 -3.57 -9.07
C PHE A 491 5.63 -3.54 -10.17
N ALA A 492 6.64 -4.41 -10.07
CA ALA A 492 7.73 -4.48 -11.03
C ALA A 492 8.28 -5.90 -11.17
N ILE A 493 9.04 -6.14 -12.24
CA ILE A 493 9.66 -7.42 -12.56
C ILE A 493 11.17 -7.21 -12.75
N HIS A 494 11.98 -7.83 -11.91
CA HIS A 494 13.43 -7.89 -12.07
C HIS A 494 13.84 -9.09 -12.94
N TYR A 495 14.53 -8.84 -14.05
CA TYR A 495 14.92 -9.87 -15.01
C TYR A 495 16.29 -10.51 -14.75
N TRP A 496 17.07 -10.00 -13.80
CA TRP A 496 18.40 -10.53 -13.43
C TRP A 496 19.40 -10.60 -14.61
N ALA A 497 19.25 -9.72 -15.60
CA ALA A 497 20.00 -9.73 -16.86
C ALA A 497 21.51 -9.45 -16.63
N GLY A 498 21.84 -8.64 -15.62
CA GLY A 498 23.23 -8.32 -15.27
C GLY A 498 24.11 -9.54 -14.93
N ARG A 499 23.50 -10.67 -14.51
CA ARG A 499 24.24 -11.90 -14.16
C ARG A 499 24.53 -12.83 -15.35
N ASN A 500 24.12 -12.48 -16.57
CA ASN A 500 24.37 -13.30 -17.76
C ASN A 500 25.73 -13.01 -18.43
N LYS A 501 26.39 -11.90 -18.07
CA LYS A 501 27.65 -11.46 -18.71
C LYS A 501 28.93 -12.13 -18.16
N THR A 502 28.85 -13.00 -17.15
CA THR A 502 30.03 -13.70 -16.61
C THR A 502 30.42 -14.98 -17.37
N ARG A 503 29.88 -15.23 -18.57
CA ARG A 503 30.24 -16.41 -19.37
C ARG A 503 30.91 -16.15 -20.72
N THR A 504 31.23 -14.90 -21.06
CA THR A 504 31.99 -14.59 -22.27
C THR A 504 32.84 -13.35 -22.04
N HIS A 505 34.06 -13.55 -21.55
CA HIS A 505 35.33 -13.17 -22.18
C HIS A 505 36.50 -13.60 -21.29
#